data_AF-A0A6M8SSD2-F1
#
_entry.id   AF-A0A6M8SSD2-F1
#
_cell.length_a   1.000
_cell.length_b   1.000
_cell.length_c   1.000
_cell.angle_alpha   90.00
_cell.angle_beta   90.00
_cell.angle_gamma   90.00
#
_symmetry.space_group_name_H-M   'P 1'
#
loop_
_entity.id
_entity.type
_entity.pdbx_description
1 polymer ?
#
loop_
_entity_poly.entity_id
_entity_poly.type
_entity_poly.pdbx_seq_one_letter_code
_entity_poly.pdbx_strand_id
1 'polypeptide(L)'
;MIRRRSLHVSLQVAIVSVLSFYFGVHFTQFFQGESAGIGGLWAAISSIVVLQATQKATIESAWMRTLGTLIGASMSALYFQFFPFSWLGMGATIFATVLLCEMLNIPDNARLASITVCITMVMASLHPSINPYLNSILRFSESMIGIALSMAAISLWPTDADAKGEK
;
A
#
# COMPACT_ATOMS: atom_id res chain seq x y z
N MET A 1 -11.05 -24.77 -18.52
CA MET A 1 -10.16 -24.23 -19.59
C MET A 1 -9.76 -22.82 -19.16
N ILE A 2 -8.54 -22.63 -18.63
CA ILE A 2 -8.09 -21.31 -18.14
C ILE A 2 -7.90 -20.40 -19.36
N ARG A 3 -8.73 -19.36 -19.49
CA ARG A 3 -8.69 -18.40 -20.59
C ARG A 3 -7.32 -17.71 -20.58
N ARG A 4 -6.60 -17.72 -21.70
CA ARG A 4 -5.23 -17.19 -21.87
C ARG A 4 -5.01 -15.80 -21.24
N ARG A 5 -6.07 -14.95 -21.27
CA ARG A 5 -6.14 -13.63 -20.60
C ARG A 5 -5.94 -13.68 -19.08
N SER A 6 -6.53 -14.66 -18.40
CA SER A 6 -6.40 -14.82 -16.95
C SER A 6 -4.98 -15.21 -16.56
N LEU A 7 -4.35 -16.10 -17.32
CA LEU A 7 -2.97 -16.53 -17.09
C LEU A 7 -1.98 -15.36 -17.17
N HIS A 8 -2.21 -14.45 -18.11
CA HIS A 8 -1.36 -13.29 -18.34
C HIS A 8 -1.37 -12.31 -17.17
N VAL A 9 -2.56 -11.87 -16.75
CA VAL A 9 -2.72 -10.96 -15.61
C VAL A 9 -2.18 -11.61 -14.33
N SER A 10 -2.48 -12.89 -14.11
CA SER A 10 -1.96 -13.60 -12.94
C SER A 10 -0.44 -13.69 -12.92
N LEU A 11 0.21 -13.91 -14.07
CA LEU A 11 1.67 -13.95 -14.16
C LEU A 11 2.29 -12.57 -13.90
N GLN A 12 1.70 -11.51 -14.44
CA GLN A 12 2.14 -10.14 -14.17
C GLN A 12 2.04 -9.80 -12.69
N VAL A 13 0.90 -10.06 -12.05
CA VAL A 13 0.73 -9.85 -10.61
C VAL A 13 1.78 -10.63 -9.83
N ALA A 14 2.04 -11.90 -10.15
CA ALA A 14 3.06 -12.70 -9.46
C ALA A 14 4.46 -12.08 -9.59
N ILE A 15 4.90 -11.76 -10.82
CA ILE A 15 6.23 -11.20 -11.08
C ILE A 15 6.39 -9.85 -10.38
N VAL A 16 5.42 -8.94 -10.53
CA VAL A 16 5.48 -7.59 -9.95
C VAL A 16 5.45 -7.65 -8.44
N SER A 17 4.69 -8.57 -7.84
CA SER A 17 4.66 -8.77 -6.38
C SER A 17 6.01 -9.22 -5.85
N VAL A 18 6.66 -10.19 -6.51
CA VAL A 18 7.99 -10.68 -6.12
C VAL A 18 9.05 -9.59 -6.25
N LEU A 19 9.03 -8.83 -7.35
CA LEU A 19 9.94 -7.70 -7.53
C LEU A 19 9.70 -6.62 -6.47
N SER A 20 8.44 -6.29 -6.21
CA SER A 20 8.06 -5.30 -5.18
C SER A 20 8.52 -5.73 -3.80
N PHE A 21 8.37 -7.02 -3.46
CA PHE A 21 8.90 -7.57 -2.22
C PHE A 21 10.41 -7.39 -2.15
N TYR A 22 11.13 -7.82 -3.19
CA TYR A 22 12.59 -7.74 -3.25
C TYR A 22 13.09 -6.30 -3.07
N PHE A 23 12.56 -5.35 -3.84
CA PHE A 23 12.95 -3.94 -3.74
C PHE A 23 12.52 -3.32 -2.41
N GLY A 24 11.34 -3.66 -1.89
CA GLY A 24 10.84 -3.18 -0.60
C GLY A 24 11.71 -3.66 0.57
N VAL A 25 12.17 -4.92 0.57
CA VAL A 25 13.12 -5.43 1.57
C VAL A 25 14.42 -4.63 1.51
N HIS A 26 15.04 -4.53 0.32
CA HIS A 26 16.32 -3.85 0.17
C HIS A 26 16.23 -2.37 0.55
N PHE A 27 15.18 -1.68 0.13
CA PHE A 27 14.93 -0.29 0.51
C PHE A 27 14.82 -0.13 2.03
N THR A 28 14.02 -0.98 2.67
CA THR A 28 13.77 -0.88 4.11
C THR A 28 15.02 -1.26 4.92
N GLN A 29 15.84 -2.20 4.43
CA GLN A 29 17.11 -2.57 5.06
C GLN A 29 18.07 -1.38 5.22
N PHE A 30 18.09 -0.43 4.28
CA PHE A 30 18.96 0.76 4.37
C PHE A 30 18.60 1.68 5.55
N PHE A 31 17.32 1.72 5.93
CA PHE A 31 16.85 2.60 7.02
C PHE A 31 16.65 1.82 8.33
N GLN A 32 16.00 0.66 8.26
CA GLN A 32 15.59 -0.19 9.38
C GLN A 32 15.65 -1.67 9.01
N GLY A 33 16.79 -2.30 9.26
CA GLY A 33 16.98 -3.74 9.03
C GLY A 33 15.96 -4.63 9.76
N GLU A 34 15.49 -4.22 10.95
CA GLU A 34 14.54 -5.00 11.77
C GLU A 34 13.17 -5.16 11.12
N SER A 35 12.69 -4.13 10.40
CA SER A 35 11.36 -4.14 9.77
C SER A 35 11.41 -4.48 8.28
N ALA A 36 12.57 -4.88 7.76
CA ALA A 36 12.81 -5.07 6.33
C ALA A 36 11.85 -6.05 5.66
N GLY A 37 11.59 -7.20 6.27
CA GLY A 37 10.65 -8.19 5.73
C GLY A 37 9.23 -7.64 5.60
N ILE A 38 8.83 -6.75 6.52
CA ILE A 38 7.51 -6.15 6.55
C ILE A 38 7.43 -5.02 5.52
N GLY A 39 8.53 -4.31 5.28
CA GLY A 39 8.61 -3.37 4.16
C GLY A 39 8.50 -4.02 2.79
N GLY A 40 9.16 -5.16 2.59
CA GLY A 40 8.95 -6.00 1.42
C GLY A 40 7.50 -6.45 1.26
N LEU A 41 6.90 -6.97 2.33
CA LEU A 41 5.50 -7.39 2.34
C LEU A 41 4.56 -6.26 1.93
N TRP A 42 4.77 -5.06 2.48
CA TRP A 42 3.91 -3.91 2.22
C TRP A 42 4.04 -3.39 0.78
N ALA A 43 5.25 -3.40 0.22
CA ALA A 43 5.47 -3.10 -1.19
C ALA A 43 4.76 -4.11 -2.10
N ALA A 44 4.84 -5.41 -1.78
CA ALA A 44 4.14 -6.46 -2.52
C ALA A 44 2.61 -6.34 -2.45
N ILE A 45 2.04 -6.10 -1.27
CA ILE A 45 0.60 -5.87 -1.13
C ILE A 45 0.17 -4.65 -1.96
N SER A 46 0.98 -3.60 -1.95
CA SER A 46 0.68 -2.38 -2.70
C SER A 46 0.66 -2.65 -4.20
N SER A 47 1.58 -3.45 -4.73
CA SER A 47 1.51 -3.80 -6.16
C SER A 47 0.36 -4.72 -6.51
N ILE A 48 -0.01 -5.67 -5.64
CA ILE A 48 -1.19 -6.53 -5.84
C ILE A 48 -2.47 -5.70 -5.91
N VAL A 49 -2.61 -4.70 -5.03
CA VAL A 49 -3.78 -3.83 -4.99
C VAL A 49 -3.83 -2.89 -6.20
N VAL A 50 -2.68 -2.40 -6.64
CA VAL A 50 -2.59 -1.35 -7.65
C VAL A 50 -2.64 -1.92 -9.06
N LEU A 51 -1.97 -3.04 -9.32
CA LEU A 51 -1.93 -3.64 -10.65
C LEU A 51 -3.29 -4.22 -11.03
N GLN A 52 -3.94 -3.58 -12.00
CA GLN A 52 -5.24 -4.00 -12.52
C GLN A 52 -5.09 -4.55 -13.95
N ALA A 53 -6.17 -5.12 -14.48
CA ALA A 53 -6.19 -5.67 -15.83
C ALA A 53 -6.07 -4.61 -16.93
N THR A 54 -6.31 -3.33 -16.63
CA THR A 54 -6.17 -2.22 -17.57
C THR A 54 -5.30 -1.11 -16.99
N GLN A 55 -4.65 -0.35 -17.86
CA GLN A 55 -3.82 0.79 -17.48
C GLN A 55 -4.64 1.86 -16.75
N LYS A 56 -5.86 2.16 -17.23
CA LYS A 56 -6.74 3.14 -16.60
C LYS A 56 -7.12 2.73 -15.17
N ALA A 57 -7.54 1.48 -14.98
CA ALA A 57 -7.88 0.97 -13.65
C ALA A 57 -6.65 0.91 -12.72
N THR A 58 -5.47 0.65 -13.28
CA THR A 58 -4.20 0.66 -12.54
C THR A 58 -3.86 2.07 -12.05
N ILE A 59 -4.03 3.10 -12.90
CA ILE A 59 -3.82 4.50 -12.53
C ILE A 59 -4.79 4.92 -11.42
N GLU A 60 -6.07 4.59 -11.57
CA GLU A 60 -7.10 4.90 -10.58
C GLU A 60 -6.78 4.22 -9.23
N SER A 61 -6.40 2.94 -9.28
CA SER A 61 -5.98 2.17 -8.10
C SER A 61 -4.69 2.69 -7.47
N ALA A 62 -3.73 3.17 -8.27
CA ALA A 62 -2.51 3.83 -7.80
C ALA A 62 -2.83 5.12 -7.03
N TRP A 63 -3.76 5.93 -7.53
CA TRP A 63 -4.21 7.14 -6.87
C TRP A 63 -4.91 6.84 -5.55
N MET A 64 -5.84 5.87 -5.57
CA MET A 64 -6.53 5.42 -4.37
C MET A 64 -5.57 4.90 -3.32
N ARG A 65 -4.60 4.08 -3.74
CA ARG A 65 -3.56 3.55 -2.87
C ARG A 65 -2.72 4.67 -2.26
N THR A 66 -2.25 5.62 -3.06
CA THR A 66 -1.41 6.73 -2.61
C THR A 66 -2.10 7.59 -1.56
N LEU A 67 -3.34 8.01 -1.83
CA LEU A 67 -4.10 8.81 -0.87
C LEU A 67 -4.44 8.02 0.38
N GLY A 68 -4.84 6.75 0.22
CA GLY A 68 -5.10 5.86 1.34
C GLY A 68 -3.89 5.72 2.25
N THR A 69 -2.72 5.38 1.71
CA THR A 69 -1.51 5.25 2.53
C THR A 69 -1.06 6.57 3.13
N LEU A 70 -1.17 7.69 2.41
CA LEU A 70 -0.82 8.99 2.95
C LEU A 70 -1.68 9.34 4.16
N ILE A 71 -3.02 9.28 4.02
CA ILE A 71 -3.96 9.60 5.10
C ILE A 71 -3.73 8.66 6.29
N GLY A 72 -3.65 7.35 6.05
CA GLY A 72 -3.48 6.38 7.13
C GLY A 72 -2.14 6.51 7.86
N ALA A 73 -1.05 6.78 7.14
CA ALA A 73 0.26 7.03 7.74
C ALA A 73 0.27 8.33 8.56
N SER A 74 -0.32 9.40 8.03
CA SER A 74 -0.44 10.68 8.75
C SER A 74 -1.28 10.56 10.02
N MET A 75 -2.42 9.89 9.97
CA MET A 75 -3.30 9.69 11.13
C MET A 75 -2.61 8.84 12.21
N SER A 76 -1.86 7.81 11.82
CA SER A 76 -1.07 7.00 12.74
C SER A 76 0.06 7.79 13.41
N ALA A 77 0.81 8.56 12.61
CA ALA A 77 1.87 9.42 13.12
C ALA A 77 1.32 10.46 14.11
N LEU A 78 0.17 11.07 13.79
CA LEU A 78 -0.50 12.03 14.67
C LEU A 78 -0.93 11.40 15.98
N TYR A 79 -1.49 10.19 15.96
CA TYR A 79 -1.86 9.46 17.19
C TYR A 79 -0.65 9.26 18.11
N PHE A 80 0.49 8.82 17.56
CA PHE A 80 1.69 8.54 18.34
C PHE A 80 2.37 9.77 18.93
N GLN A 81 1.99 10.98 18.50
CA GLN A 81 2.45 12.22 19.16
C GLN A 81 1.88 12.37 20.56
N PHE A 82 0.70 11.82 20.82
CA PHE A 82 -0.05 12.05 22.05
C PHE A 82 -0.20 10.79 22.91
N PHE A 83 -0.24 9.61 22.28
CA PHE A 83 -0.57 8.36 22.97
C PHE A 83 0.35 7.20 22.57
N PRO A 84 0.68 6.29 23.49
CA PRO A 84 1.32 5.02 23.16
C PRO A 84 0.32 4.08 22.44
N PHE A 85 0.82 2.98 21.88
CA PHE A 85 -0.02 1.99 21.23
C PHE A 85 -1.08 1.41 22.20
N SER A 86 -2.33 1.37 21.74
CA SER A 86 -3.46 0.70 22.39
C SER A 86 -4.44 0.21 21.31
N TRP A 87 -5.04 -0.96 21.51
CA TRP A 87 -6.02 -1.51 20.56
C TRP A 87 -7.30 -0.64 20.46
N LEU A 88 -7.70 0.00 21.57
CA LEU A 88 -8.78 0.99 21.57
C LEU A 88 -8.36 2.27 20.85
N GLY A 89 -7.13 2.72 21.07
CA GLY A 89 -6.56 3.88 20.36
C GLY A 89 -6.52 3.65 18.85
N MET A 90 -6.13 2.44 18.43
CA MET A 90 -6.17 2.03 17.02
C MET A 90 -7.60 2.07 16.46
N GLY A 91 -8.59 1.54 17.18
CA GLY A 91 -9.99 1.62 16.78
C GLY A 91 -10.49 3.07 16.62
N ALA A 92 -10.13 3.95 17.56
CA ALA A 92 -10.46 5.37 17.50
C ALA A 92 -9.78 6.07 16.31
N THR A 93 -8.51 5.78 16.03
CA THR A 93 -7.77 6.34 14.89
C THR A 93 -8.36 5.87 13.55
N ILE A 94 -8.75 4.60 13.43
CA ILE A 94 -9.44 4.08 12.24
C ILE A 94 -10.77 4.80 12.05
N PHE A 95 -11.58 4.93 13.11
CA PHE A 95 -12.85 5.65 13.04
C PHE A 95 -12.65 7.11 12.59
N ALA A 96 -11.70 7.83 13.20
CA ALA A 96 -11.36 9.20 12.81
C ALA A 96 -10.86 9.28 11.35
N THR A 97 -10.10 8.30 10.90
CA THR A 97 -9.60 8.20 9.52
C THR A 97 -10.74 8.02 8.52
N VAL A 98 -11.69 7.12 8.82
CA VAL A 98 -12.88 6.92 7.97
C VAL A 98 -13.71 8.19 7.92
N LEU A 99 -13.99 8.84 9.06
CA LEU A 99 -14.71 10.12 9.08
C LEU A 99 -14.00 11.20 8.25
N LEU A 100 -12.67 11.28 8.34
CA LEU A 100 -11.89 12.21 7.54
C LEU A 100 -12.02 11.93 6.04
N CYS A 101 -11.94 10.65 5.62
CA CYS A 101 -12.13 10.27 4.23
C CYS A 101 -13.54 10.60 3.72
N GLU A 102 -14.58 10.39 4.54
CA GLU A 102 -15.97 10.77 4.23
C GLU A 102 -16.11 12.30 4.10
N MET A 103 -15.52 13.07 5.02
CA MET A 103 -15.54 14.54 4.96
C MET A 103 -14.84 15.10 3.72
N LEU A 104 -13.79 14.42 3.25
CA LEU A 104 -13.08 14.77 2.03
C LEU A 104 -13.77 14.24 0.77
N ASN A 105 -14.89 13.53 0.91
CA ASN A 105 -15.66 12.89 -0.16
C ASN A 105 -14.82 11.89 -0.98
N ILE A 106 -14.01 11.08 -0.29
CA ILE A 106 -13.10 10.08 -0.88
C ILE A 106 -13.41 8.68 -0.33
N PRO A 107 -14.60 8.12 -0.58
CA PRO A 107 -15.11 6.93 0.12
C PRO A 107 -14.28 5.67 -0.15
N ASP A 108 -13.80 5.46 -1.37
CA ASP A 108 -13.01 4.27 -1.71
C ASP A 108 -11.65 4.22 -1.00
N ASN A 109 -11.14 5.38 -0.57
CA ASN A 109 -9.84 5.49 0.11
C ASN A 109 -9.93 5.20 1.61
N ALA A 110 -11.12 5.27 2.22
CA ALA A 110 -11.30 5.02 3.64
C ALA A 110 -10.83 3.61 4.05
N ARG A 111 -11.06 2.61 3.20
CA ARG A 111 -10.63 1.23 3.43
C ARG A 111 -9.11 1.09 3.39
N LEU A 112 -8.46 1.64 2.37
CA LEU A 112 -7.00 1.57 2.22
C LEU A 112 -6.28 2.38 3.30
N ALA A 113 -6.83 3.52 3.70
CA ALA A 113 -6.33 4.31 4.82
C ALA A 113 -6.43 3.54 6.13
N SER A 114 -7.57 2.90 6.40
CA SER A 114 -7.77 2.09 7.60
C SER A 114 -6.79 0.91 7.71
N ILE A 115 -6.54 0.19 6.60
CA ILE A 115 -5.52 -0.87 6.56
C ILE A 115 -4.14 -0.31 6.89
N THR A 116 -3.82 0.88 6.38
CA THR A 116 -2.53 1.55 6.63
C THR A 116 -2.41 1.98 8.09
N VAL A 117 -3.49 2.45 8.72
CA VAL A 117 -3.52 2.75 10.15
C VAL A 117 -3.22 1.49 10.97
N CYS A 118 -3.94 0.40 10.69
CA CYS A 118 -3.73 -0.88 11.38
C CYS A 118 -2.26 -1.31 11.30
N ILE A 119 -1.70 -1.40 10.09
CA ILE A 119 -0.35 -1.91 9.94
C ILE A 119 0.67 -0.98 10.59
N THR A 120 0.55 0.33 10.40
CA THR A 120 1.50 1.30 10.96
C THR A 120 1.49 1.27 12.48
N MET A 121 0.29 1.23 13.10
CA MET A 121 0.17 1.19 14.56
C MET A 121 0.63 -0.14 15.15
N VAL A 122 0.26 -1.28 14.55
CA VAL A 122 0.72 -2.60 15.00
C VAL A 122 2.23 -2.71 14.84
N MET A 123 2.81 -2.19 13.77
CA MET A 123 4.25 -2.20 13.55
C MET A 123 5.03 -1.43 14.60
N ALA A 124 4.54 -0.27 15.01
CA ALA A 124 5.13 0.49 16.11
C ALA A 124 5.05 -0.28 17.45
N SER A 125 4.07 -1.17 17.63
CA SER A 125 3.97 -2.03 18.82
C SER A 125 4.95 -3.22 18.81
N LEU A 126 5.21 -3.79 17.62
CA LEU A 126 6.11 -4.94 17.46
C LEU A 126 7.58 -4.54 17.54
N HIS A 127 7.91 -3.31 17.14
CA HIS A 127 9.27 -2.78 17.17
C HIS A 127 9.29 -1.43 17.89
N PRO A 128 9.20 -1.40 19.23
CA PRO A 128 9.14 -0.15 20.00
C PRO A 128 10.41 0.70 19.91
N SER A 129 11.53 0.08 19.52
CA SER A 129 12.81 0.74 19.22
C SER A 129 12.71 1.69 18.02
N ILE A 130 11.72 1.50 17.16
CA ILE A 130 11.55 2.25 15.93
C ILE A 130 10.74 3.52 16.19
N ASN A 131 11.30 4.66 15.77
CA ASN A 131 10.59 5.93 15.81
C ASN A 131 9.25 5.83 15.01
N PRO A 132 8.09 6.11 15.62
CA PRO A 132 6.77 5.97 14.97
C PRO A 132 6.59 6.83 13.71
N TYR A 133 7.23 7.99 13.64
CA TYR A 133 7.22 8.84 12.46
C TYR A 133 8.00 8.22 11.32
N LEU A 134 9.20 7.71 11.61
CA LEU A 134 10.02 7.03 10.60
C LEU A 134 9.32 5.76 10.10
N ASN A 135 8.66 5.00 10.98
CA ASN A 135 7.82 3.87 10.59
C ASN A 135 6.72 4.31 9.61
N SER A 136 5.99 5.39 9.90
CA SER A 136 4.91 5.89 9.04
C SER A 136 5.42 6.34 7.66
N ILE A 137 6.57 7.02 7.62
CA ILE A 137 7.22 7.43 6.36
C ILE A 137 7.69 6.21 5.56
N LEU A 138 8.23 5.19 6.22
CA LEU A 138 8.63 3.94 5.58
C LEU A 138 7.43 3.22 4.99
N ARG A 139 6.32 3.08 5.72
CA ARG A 139 5.09 2.47 5.20
C ARG A 139 4.57 3.20 3.95
N PHE A 140 4.65 4.54 3.93
CA PHE A 140 4.31 5.30 2.73
C PHE A 140 5.28 5.02 1.57
N SER A 141 6.59 5.09 1.83
CA SER A 141 7.63 4.90 0.81
C SER A 141 7.63 3.50 0.20
N GLU A 142 7.49 2.46 1.02
CA GLU A 142 7.34 1.07 0.57
C GLU A 142 6.09 0.89 -0.30
N SER A 143 4.99 1.57 0.03
CA SER A 143 3.80 1.56 -0.83
C SER A 143 4.07 2.21 -2.18
N MET A 144 4.87 3.28 -2.23
CA MET A 144 5.24 3.92 -3.49
C MET A 144 6.09 3.02 -4.38
N ILE A 145 6.94 2.16 -3.79
CA ILE A 145 7.72 1.15 -4.54
C ILE A 145 6.78 0.20 -5.28
N GLY A 146 5.79 -0.36 -4.57
CA GLY A 146 4.80 -1.25 -5.18
C GLY A 146 3.98 -0.57 -6.29
N ILE A 147 3.57 0.68 -6.07
CA ILE A 147 2.86 1.48 -7.08
C ILE A 147 3.74 1.70 -8.32
N ALA A 148 4.98 2.15 -8.14
CA ALA A 148 5.90 2.44 -9.23
C ALA A 148 6.16 1.20 -10.10
N LEU A 149 6.38 0.04 -9.48
CA LEU A 149 6.58 -1.22 -10.20
C LEU A 149 5.32 -1.68 -10.94
N SER A 150 4.13 -1.46 -10.37
CA SER A 150 2.86 -1.77 -11.04
C SER A 150 2.63 -0.89 -12.26
N MET A 151 2.90 0.42 -12.11
CA MET A 151 2.81 1.39 -13.20
C MET A 151 3.82 1.09 -14.32
N ALA A 152 5.05 0.71 -13.97
CA ALA A 152 6.05 0.27 -14.94
C ALA A 152 5.60 -1.00 -15.67
N ALA A 153 5.09 -1.99 -14.93
CA ALA A 153 4.66 -3.26 -15.50
C ALA A 153 3.51 -3.11 -16.49
N ILE A 154 2.45 -2.38 -16.12
CA ILE A 154 1.29 -2.19 -17.02
C ILE A 154 1.64 -1.36 -18.26
N SER A 155 2.64 -0.47 -18.16
CA SER A 155 3.09 0.36 -19.29
C SER A 155 4.02 -0.40 -20.25
N LEU A 156 4.95 -1.20 -19.70
CA LEU A 156 5.90 -2.00 -20.50
C LEU A 156 5.27 -3.27 -21.06
N TRP A 157 4.28 -3.79 -20.36
CA TRP A 157 3.59 -5.01 -20.71
C TRP A 157 2.07 -4.80 -20.56
N PRO A 158 1.41 -4.14 -21.53
CA PRO A 158 -0.03 -3.94 -21.49
C PRO A 158 -0.79 -5.27 -21.55
N THR A 159 -1.97 -5.31 -20.96
CA THR A 159 -2.82 -6.51 -21.00
C THR A 159 -3.64 -6.53 -22.29
N ASP A 160 -4.09 -7.70 -22.74
CA ASP A 160 -5.06 -7.83 -23.85
C ASP A 160 -6.33 -6.98 -23.67
N ALA A 161 -6.68 -6.64 -22.43
CA ALA A 161 -7.80 -5.76 -22.09
C ALA A 161 -7.58 -4.32 -22.58
N ASP A 162 -6.35 -3.82 -22.44
CA ASP A 162 -5.95 -2.49 -22.95
C ASP A 162 -5.92 -2.48 -24.48
N ALA A 163 -5.45 -3.57 -25.11
CA ALA A 163 -5.41 -3.69 -26.56
C ALA A 163 -6.79 -3.68 -27.22
N LYS A 164 -7.84 -4.07 -26.50
CA LYS A 164 -9.23 -4.08 -26.99
C LYS A 164 -10.02 -2.82 -26.69
N GLY A 165 -9.44 -1.85 -25.96
CA GLY A 165 -10.15 -0.64 -25.54
C GLY A 165 -11.39 -0.93 -24.69
N GLU A 166 -11.43 -2.06 -23.97
CA GLU A 166 -12.51 -2.37 -23.04
C GLU A 166 -12.46 -1.34 -21.90
N LYS A 167 -13.50 -0.49 -21.83
CA LYS A 167 -13.64 0.59 -20.85
C LYS A 167 -14.02 0.07 -19.46
#